data_AF-A0A6D2LGL2-F1
#
_entry.id   AF-A0A6D2LGL2-F1
#
_cell.length_a   1.000
_cell.length_b   1.000
_cell.length_c   1.000
_cell.angle_alpha   90.00
_cell.angle_beta   90.00
_cell.angle_gamma   90.00
#
_symmetry.space_group_name_H-M   'P 1'
#
loop_
_entity.id
_entity.type
_entity.pdbx_description
1 polymer ?
#
loop_
_entity_poly.entity_id
_entity_poly.type
_entity_poly.pdbx_seq_one_letter_code
_entity_poly.pdbx_strand_id
1 'polypeptide(L)'
;MSGTVNNGTGGNQPAANGAGQLAALAAPTLPSNISAALTPDKFDGTNFKQWQQKMHFFLTTLNLAKYLVETKPQMPAEQEANPDPRVHMTLENWEQGDFLCRGYIQSRLVDQLFNVYSEVKTQGAVGSPG
;
A
#
# COMPACT_ATOMS: atom_id res chain seq x y z
N MET A 1 -19.02 71.99 -22.82
CA MET A 1 -17.70 72.12 -23.47
C MET A 1 -16.83 71.02 -22.91
N SER A 2 -16.28 70.18 -23.80
CA SER A 2 -15.11 69.29 -23.61
C SER A 2 -15.26 68.19 -22.55
N GLY A 3 -15.31 66.89 -22.89
CA GLY A 3 -14.23 66.09 -23.50
C GLY A 3 -13.39 65.44 -22.38
N THR A 4 -12.91 64.20 -22.36
CA THR A 4 -12.69 63.15 -23.37
C THR A 4 -12.02 61.93 -22.66
N VAL A 5 -12.44 60.69 -22.99
CA VAL A 5 -11.66 59.43 -23.22
C VAL A 5 -10.80 58.82 -22.09
N ASN A 6 -11.11 57.61 -21.59
CA ASN A 6 -10.77 56.22 -22.01
C ASN A 6 -9.43 55.66 -21.47
N ASN A 7 -9.44 54.44 -20.91
CA ASN A 7 -9.02 53.19 -21.59
C ASN A 7 -8.36 52.15 -20.64
N GLY A 8 -8.66 50.88 -20.92
CA GLY A 8 -7.77 49.73 -20.70
C GLY A 8 -8.02 48.92 -19.42
N THR A 9 -7.82 47.60 -19.35
CA THR A 9 -7.37 46.54 -20.28
C THR A 9 -7.56 45.27 -19.43
N GLY A 10 -8.32 44.28 -19.88
CA GLY A 10 -7.74 43.07 -20.47
C GLY A 10 -7.56 41.96 -19.43
N GLY A 11 -8.25 40.84 -19.66
CA GLY A 11 -8.22 39.68 -18.78
C GLY A 11 -6.84 39.03 -18.68
N ASN A 12 -6.67 38.23 -17.62
CA ASN A 12 -5.76 37.10 -17.60
C ASN A 12 -6.18 36.11 -16.52
N GLN A 13 -6.85 35.07 -16.96
CA GLN A 13 -7.08 33.83 -16.24
C GLN A 13 -5.91 32.91 -16.59
N PRO A 14 -5.05 32.48 -15.63
CA PRO A 14 -3.96 31.60 -15.98
C PRO A 14 -4.47 30.17 -16.19
N ALA A 15 -4.04 29.65 -17.34
CA ALA A 15 -4.27 28.34 -17.87
C ALA A 15 -3.74 27.21 -16.98
N ALA A 16 -4.38 26.05 -17.15
CA ALA A 16 -3.90 24.76 -16.70
C ALA A 16 -2.45 24.53 -17.11
N ASN A 17 -1.59 24.22 -16.15
CA ASN A 17 -0.31 23.59 -16.39
C ASN A 17 -0.24 22.31 -15.58
N GLY A 18 -0.28 21.18 -16.30
CA GLY A 18 0.00 19.87 -15.76
C GLY A 18 1.46 19.78 -15.34
N ALA A 19 1.68 19.43 -14.08
CA ALA A 19 2.93 18.89 -13.59
C ALA A 19 2.57 17.58 -12.90
N GLY A 20 3.13 16.47 -13.41
CA GLY A 20 2.93 15.13 -12.90
C GLY A 20 3.23 15.08 -11.41
N GLN A 21 2.17 14.89 -10.63
CA GLN A 21 2.27 14.71 -9.19
C GLN A 21 2.67 13.25 -8.98
N LEU A 22 3.96 13.00 -8.81
CA LEU A 22 4.41 11.74 -8.22
C LEU A 22 3.82 11.71 -6.81
N ALA A 23 2.71 10.99 -6.66
CA ALA A 23 2.07 10.78 -5.38
C ALA A 23 3.09 10.08 -4.47
N ALA A 24 3.71 10.85 -3.58
CA ALA A 24 4.51 10.29 -2.49
C ALA A 24 3.60 9.29 -1.77
N LEU A 25 3.98 8.01 -1.80
CA LEU A 25 3.26 6.95 -1.10
C LEU A 25 3.37 7.26 0.39
N ALA A 26 2.35 7.92 0.94
CA ALA A 26 2.27 8.20 2.36
C ALA A 26 2.45 6.89 3.14
N ALA A 27 3.28 6.94 4.18
CA ALA A 27 3.49 5.82 5.08
C ALA A 27 2.11 5.34 5.60
N PRO A 28 1.83 4.03 5.60
CA PRO A 28 0.56 3.52 6.11
C PRO A 28 0.46 3.83 7.60
N THR A 29 -0.40 4.78 7.96
CA THR A 29 -0.77 5.05 9.35
C THR A 29 -1.90 4.09 9.74
N LEU A 30 -1.69 3.32 10.79
CA LEU A 30 -2.73 2.43 11.32
C LEU A 30 -3.78 3.27 12.04
N PRO A 31 -5.07 3.16 11.69
CA PRO A 31 -6.13 3.79 12.48
C PRO A 31 -6.16 3.15 13.88
N SER A 32 -6.09 3.99 14.91
CA SER A 32 -6.07 3.59 16.33
C SER A 32 -7.37 2.91 16.81
N ASN A 33 -8.36 2.81 15.93
CA ASN A 33 -9.70 2.29 16.17
C ASN A 33 -10.08 1.46 14.94
N ILE A 34 -9.82 0.16 14.95
CA ILE A 34 -10.52 -0.74 14.04
C ILE A 34 -11.61 -1.39 14.87
N SER A 35 -12.86 -0.99 14.62
CA SER A 35 -14.00 -1.61 15.28
C SER A 35 -14.00 -3.12 15.01
N ALA A 36 -14.29 -3.93 16.02
CA ALA A 36 -14.45 -5.38 15.88
C ALA A 36 -15.52 -5.75 14.81
N ALA A 37 -16.44 -4.84 14.52
CA ALA A 37 -17.41 -5.00 13.44
C ALA A 37 -16.78 -5.02 12.03
N LEU A 38 -15.58 -4.46 11.87
CA LEU A 38 -14.84 -4.38 10.61
C LEU A 38 -13.84 -5.53 10.44
N THR A 39 -13.50 -6.24 11.52
CA THR A 39 -12.57 -7.36 11.45
C THR A 39 -13.28 -8.60 10.90
N PRO A 40 -12.76 -9.22 9.84
CA PRO A 40 -13.34 -10.46 9.31
C PRO A 40 -13.13 -11.61 10.31
N ASP A 41 -14.06 -12.56 10.31
CA ASP A 41 -13.92 -13.83 11.03
C ASP A 41 -12.74 -14.65 10.49
N LYS A 42 -12.30 -15.64 11.27
CA LYS A 42 -11.31 -16.62 10.78
C LYS A 42 -11.88 -17.40 9.60
N PHE A 43 -11.10 -17.50 8.53
CA PHE A 43 -11.39 -18.31 7.36
C PHE A 43 -11.07 -19.77 7.64
N ASP A 44 -12.07 -20.62 7.48
CA ASP A 44 -11.99 -22.06 7.65
C ASP A 44 -11.95 -22.82 6.31
N GLY A 45 -11.98 -22.11 5.18
CA GLY A 45 -12.06 -22.68 3.84
C GLY A 45 -13.46 -22.57 3.21
N THR A 46 -14.48 -22.18 3.97
CA THR A 46 -15.85 -22.04 3.47
C THR A 46 -16.18 -20.59 3.09
N ASN A 47 -17.15 -20.41 2.17
CA ASN A 47 -17.66 -19.08 1.80
C ASN A 47 -16.57 -18.08 1.35
N PHE A 48 -15.56 -18.56 0.62
CA PHE A 48 -14.37 -17.78 0.25
C PHE A 48 -14.69 -16.39 -0.32
N LYS A 49 -15.66 -16.27 -1.23
CA LYS A 49 -16.03 -14.97 -1.82
C LYS A 49 -16.49 -13.96 -0.76
N GLN A 50 -17.28 -14.40 0.21
CA GLN A 50 -17.77 -13.54 1.28
C GLN A 50 -16.64 -13.15 2.24
N TRP A 51 -15.80 -14.12 2.61
CA TRP A 51 -14.64 -13.85 3.44
C TRP A 51 -13.64 -12.90 2.76
N GLN A 52 -13.36 -13.13 1.48
CA GLN A 52 -12.47 -12.30 0.67
C GLN A 52 -12.98 -10.86 0.59
N GLN A 53 -14.29 -10.64 0.39
CA GLN A 53 -14.88 -9.30 0.39
C GLN A 53 -14.73 -8.59 1.75
N LYS A 54 -15.02 -9.29 2.86
CA LYS A 54 -14.81 -8.74 4.21
C LYS A 54 -13.35 -8.43 4.48
N MET A 55 -12.44 -9.31 4.06
CA MET A 55 -11.00 -9.12 4.18
C MET A 55 -10.51 -7.93 3.35
N HIS A 56 -10.98 -7.80 2.10
CA HIS A 56 -10.63 -6.66 1.26
C HIS A 56 -11.07 -5.35 1.90
N PHE A 57 -12.32 -5.28 2.38
CA PHE A 57 -12.83 -4.08 3.06
C PHE A 57 -12.01 -3.74 4.31
N PHE A 58 -11.68 -4.73 5.14
CA PHE A 58 -10.80 -4.56 6.29
C PHE A 58 -9.43 -4.00 5.90
N LEU A 59 -8.78 -4.57 4.89
CA LEU A 59 -7.50 -4.06 4.38
C LEU A 59 -7.62 -2.66 3.77
N THR A 60 -8.76 -2.30 3.15
CA THR A 60 -9.02 -0.94 2.68
C THR A 60 -9.09 0.04 3.85
N THR A 61 -9.76 -0.30 4.96
CA THR A 61 -9.78 0.56 6.16
C THR A 61 -8.40 0.77 6.77
N LEU A 62 -7.48 -0.16 6.52
CA LEU A 62 -6.08 -0.10 6.94
C LEU A 62 -5.15 0.56 5.92
N ASN A 63 -5.67 1.00 4.77
CA ASN A 63 -4.88 1.48 3.63
C ASN A 63 -3.85 0.46 3.10
N LEU A 64 -4.12 -0.84 3.28
CA LEU A 64 -3.27 -1.95 2.84
C LEU A 64 -3.78 -2.66 1.59
N ALA A 65 -5.00 -2.37 1.13
CA ALA A 65 -5.59 -3.03 -0.05
C ALA A 65 -4.72 -2.89 -1.32
N LYS A 66 -3.94 -1.80 -1.44
CA LYS A 66 -3.01 -1.59 -2.55
C LYS A 66 -1.97 -2.71 -2.70
N TYR A 67 -1.50 -3.29 -1.59
CA TYR A 67 -0.50 -4.36 -1.60
C TYR A 67 -1.05 -5.70 -2.11
N LEU A 68 -2.36 -5.82 -2.34
CA LEU A 68 -2.95 -7.02 -2.96
C LEU A 68 -2.75 -7.06 -4.48
N VAL A 69 -2.54 -5.91 -5.11
CA VAL A 69 -2.53 -5.75 -6.58
C VAL A 69 -1.28 -5.06 -7.08
N GLU A 70 -0.68 -4.19 -6.28
CA GLU A 70 0.55 -3.49 -6.64
C GLU A 70 1.75 -4.40 -6.48
N THR A 71 2.70 -4.27 -7.40
CA THR A 71 4.00 -4.96 -7.33
C THR A 71 5.01 -4.10 -6.58
N LYS A 72 6.02 -4.74 -5.98
CA LYS A 72 7.14 -4.05 -5.34
C LYS A 72 7.75 -3.00 -6.31
N PRO A 73 7.92 -1.74 -5.89
CA PRO A 73 8.62 -0.74 -6.68
C PRO A 73 10.00 -1.25 -7.06
N GLN A 74 10.37 -1.11 -8.34
CA GLN A 74 11.72 -1.41 -8.79
C GLN A 74 12.64 -0.25 -8.45
N MET A 75 13.83 -0.57 -7.98
CA MET A 75 14.88 0.43 -7.80
C MET A 75 15.47 0.78 -9.17
N PRO A 76 15.46 2.08 -9.58
CA PRO A 76 16.09 2.49 -10.82
C PRO A 76 17.60 2.20 -10.82
N ALA A 77 18.17 1.85 -11.97
CA ALA A 77 19.59 1.52 -12.10
C ALA A 77 20.50 2.70 -11.70
N GLU A 78 20.00 3.93 -11.88
CA GLU A 78 20.69 5.16 -11.47
C GLU A 78 20.83 5.26 -9.94
N GLN A 79 19.90 4.65 -9.19
CA GLN A 79 19.89 4.63 -7.73
C GLN A 79 20.82 3.58 -7.15
N GLU A 80 21.17 2.54 -7.91
CA GLU A 80 22.14 1.51 -7.52
C GLU A 80 23.56 2.11 -7.42
N ALA A 81 23.89 3.04 -8.31
CA ALA A 81 25.18 3.72 -8.34
C ALA A 81 25.22 4.98 -7.45
N ASN A 82 24.08 5.65 -7.26
CA ASN A 82 23.95 6.82 -6.40
C ASN A 82 22.61 6.78 -5.63
N PRO A 83 22.59 6.21 -4.41
CA PRO A 83 21.35 5.98 -3.69
C PRO A 83 20.73 7.28 -3.16
N ASP A 84 19.54 7.65 -3.65
CA ASP A 84 18.71 8.65 -2.97
C ASP A 84 18.06 8.01 -1.74
N PRO A 85 18.28 8.55 -0.53
CA PRO A 85 17.65 8.05 0.68
C PRO A 85 16.11 8.01 0.61
N ARG A 86 15.48 8.85 -0.22
CA ARG A 86 14.02 8.84 -0.43
C ARG A 86 13.53 7.57 -1.12
N VAL A 87 14.31 7.01 -2.03
CA VAL A 87 13.95 5.76 -2.74
C VAL A 87 14.06 4.58 -1.80
N HIS A 88 15.12 4.52 -0.97
CA HIS A 88 15.25 3.50 0.06
C HIS A 88 14.10 3.56 1.07
N MET A 89 13.76 4.76 1.56
CA MET A 89 12.62 4.94 2.47
C MET A 89 11.32 4.45 1.81
N THR A 90 11.09 4.79 0.54
CA THR A 90 9.90 4.33 -0.20
C THR A 90 9.84 2.81 -0.30
N LEU A 91 10.98 2.15 -0.53
CA LEU A 91 11.07 0.69 -0.61
C LEU A 91 10.80 0.04 0.76
N GLU A 92 11.42 0.55 1.82
CA GLU A 92 11.21 0.09 3.20
C GLU A 92 9.75 0.25 3.64
N ASN A 93 9.14 1.41 3.35
CA ASN A 93 7.71 1.64 3.58
C ASN A 93 6.82 0.68 2.80
N TRP A 94 7.22 0.31 1.57
CA TRP A 94 6.50 -0.67 0.79
C TRP A 94 6.62 -2.08 1.40
N GLU A 95 7.83 -2.51 1.76
CA GLU A 95 8.07 -3.82 2.40
C GLU A 95 7.32 -3.95 3.72
N GLN A 96 7.34 -2.91 4.54
CA GLN A 96 6.59 -2.88 5.79
C GLN A 96 5.08 -3.02 5.56
N GLY A 97 4.54 -2.34 4.54
CA GLY A 97 3.12 -2.44 4.20
C GLY A 97 2.72 -3.80 3.61
N ASP A 98 3.57 -4.40 2.76
CA ASP A 98 3.37 -5.76 2.24
C ASP A 98 3.40 -6.79 3.37
N PHE A 99 4.38 -6.67 4.28
CA PHE A 99 4.48 -7.52 5.47
C PHE A 99 3.22 -7.44 6.34
N LEU A 100 2.74 -6.23 6.62
CA LEU A 100 1.50 -6.03 7.38
C LEU A 100 0.29 -6.60 6.66
N CYS A 101 0.15 -6.37 5.35
CA CYS A 101 -0.96 -6.89 4.55
C CYS A 101 -1.03 -8.42 4.64
N ARG A 102 0.10 -9.10 4.40
CA ARG A 102 0.22 -10.55 4.51
C ARG A 102 -0.09 -11.04 5.92
N GLY A 103 0.47 -10.38 6.94
CA GLY A 103 0.25 -10.72 8.35
C GLY A 103 -1.21 -10.63 8.75
N TYR A 104 -1.94 -9.60 8.30
CA TYR A 104 -3.37 -9.47 8.57
C TYR A 104 -4.19 -10.58 7.91
N ILE A 105 -3.90 -10.91 6.64
CA ILE A 105 -4.57 -12.02 5.94
C ILE A 105 -4.32 -13.33 6.68
N GLN A 106 -3.06 -13.62 7.02
CA GLN A 106 -2.68 -14.83 7.75
C GLN A 106 -3.33 -14.89 9.14
N SER A 107 -3.39 -13.78 9.89
CA SER A 107 -4.02 -13.73 11.22
C SER A 107 -5.51 -14.12 11.22
N ARG A 108 -6.16 -14.05 10.06
CA ARG A 108 -7.56 -14.37 9.83
C ARG A 108 -7.74 -15.72 9.16
N LEU A 109 -6.73 -16.57 9.17
CA LEU A 109 -6.86 -17.98 8.85
C LEU A 109 -7.09 -18.78 10.14
N VAL A 110 -7.79 -19.91 10.03
CA VAL A 110 -7.73 -20.96 11.06
C VAL A 110 -6.36 -21.61 11.06
N ASP A 111 -5.95 -22.21 12.17
CA ASP A 111 -4.58 -22.69 12.38
C ASP A 111 -4.14 -23.73 11.32
N GLN A 112 -5.08 -24.57 10.86
CA GLN A 112 -4.83 -25.54 9.80
C GLN A 112 -4.41 -24.87 8.48
N LEU A 113 -5.08 -23.77 8.10
CA LEU A 113 -4.75 -23.02 6.90
C LEU A 113 -3.54 -22.12 7.13
N PHE A 114 -3.43 -21.50 8.31
CA PHE A 114 -2.27 -20.69 8.68
C PHE A 114 -0.98 -21.49 8.50
N ASN A 115 -0.90 -22.72 9.01
CA ASN A 115 0.32 -23.54 8.91
C ASN A 115 0.71 -23.88 7.46
N VAL A 116 -0.28 -24.01 6.56
CA VAL A 116 -0.03 -24.29 5.14
C VAL A 116 0.47 -23.03 4.40
N TYR A 117 -0.05 -21.86 4.77
CA TYR A 117 0.22 -20.60 4.07
C TYR A 117 1.24 -19.69 4.77
N SER A 118 1.61 -19.98 6.01
CA SER A 118 2.79 -19.41 6.66
C SER A 118 3.99 -20.05 6.01
N GLU A 119 4.84 -19.27 5.33
CA GLU A 119 6.06 -19.79 4.74
C GLU A 119 6.87 -20.55 5.79
N VAL A 120 6.92 -21.88 5.65
CA VAL A 120 7.68 -22.72 6.56
C VAL A 120 9.15 -22.58 6.21
N LYS A 121 9.87 -21.66 6.85
CA LYS A 121 11.33 -21.81 7.03
C LYS A 121 11.57 -22.75 8.21
N THR A 122 11.40 -24.05 8.00
CA THR A 122 11.69 -25.16 8.95
C THR A 122 11.47 -26.45 8.15
N GLN A 123 12.41 -27.35 7.86
CA GLN A 123 13.76 -27.62 8.32
C GLN A 123 14.47 -28.32 7.16
N GLY A 124 15.64 -27.80 6.78
CA GLY A 124 16.67 -28.54 6.06
C GLY A 124 17.90 -28.75 6.93
N ALA A 125 17.72 -28.86 8.25
CA ALA A 125 18.77 -29.31 9.17
C ALA A 125 18.65 -30.83 9.33
N VAL A 126 19.10 -31.58 8.32
CA VAL A 126 19.53 -32.97 8.50
C VAL A 126 20.78 -33.19 7.64
N GLY A 127 21.87 -32.57 8.08
CA GLY A 127 23.21 -33.03 7.75
C GLY A 127 23.69 -33.86 8.92
N SER A 128 23.40 -35.17 8.93
CA SER A 128 24.10 -36.10 9.82
C SER A 128 25.58 -36.17 9.41
N PRO A 129 26.52 -36.15 10.35
CA PRO A 129 27.90 -36.47 10.06
C PRO A 129 28.02 -37.99 9.85
N GLY A 130 28.55 -38.38 8.70
CA GLY A 130 29.07 -39.72 8.41
C GLY A 130 30.54 -39.63 8.10
#